data_AF-A0A7C9A929-F1
#
_entry.id   AF-A0A7C9A929-F1
#
_cell.length_a   1.000
_cell.length_b   1.000
_cell.length_c   1.000
_cell.angle_alpha   90.00
_cell.angle_beta   90.00
_cell.angle_gamma   90.00
#
_symmetry.space_group_name_H-M   'P 1'
#
loop_
_entity.id
_entity.type
_entity.pdbx_description
1 polymer ?
#
loop_
_entity_poly.entity_id
_entity_poly.type
_entity_poly.pdbx_seq_one_letter_code
_entity_poly.pdbx_strand_id
1 'polypeptide(L)'
;MGKQTLYNVSITVDVKGFGESDTWNHLFGFRKIESHIDNATGGRMFKVNGQPVFIRGGNWILSDGLLRLSEKRYKTDIKFHADLNFNMLRCWGGGLAERPEFYHQCDLYGLLVWQEFWITG
;
A
#
# COMPACT_ATOMS: atom_id res chain seq x y z
N MET A 1 -4.93 14.49 5.44
CA MET A 1 -4.81 13.10 5.92
C MET A 1 -3.67 12.90 6.93
N GLY A 2 -3.21 13.95 7.64
CA GLY A 2 -2.21 13.81 8.70
C GLY A 2 -0.83 13.34 8.21
N LYS A 3 0.04 13.00 9.18
CA LYS A 3 1.38 12.44 8.95
C LYS A 3 1.30 10.93 8.68
N GLN A 4 2.21 10.42 7.86
CA GLN A 4 2.38 9.00 7.53
C GLN A 4 3.18 8.27 8.62
N THR A 5 2.61 8.18 9.83
CA THR A 5 3.33 7.60 10.97
C THR A 5 3.44 6.09 10.84
N LEU A 6 4.66 5.57 10.90
CA LEU A 6 4.97 4.14 10.91
C LEU A 6 5.69 3.76 12.21
N TYR A 7 5.49 2.51 12.61
CA TYR A 7 6.06 1.88 13.79
C TYR A 7 6.84 0.66 13.36
N ASN A 8 7.94 0.38 14.04
CA ASN A 8 8.67 -0.86 13.84
C ASN A 8 8.16 -1.90 14.85
N VAL A 9 7.83 -3.09 14.37
CA VAL A 9 7.63 -4.27 15.21
C VAL A 9 8.79 -5.21 14.99
N SER A 10 9.33 -5.75 16.10
CA SER A 10 10.26 -6.88 16.10
C SER A 10 9.59 -8.02 16.83
N ILE A 11 9.46 -9.17 16.17
CA ILE A 11 8.93 -10.40 16.74
C ILE A 11 10.06 -11.41 16.76
N THR A 12 10.39 -11.92 17.94
CA THR A 12 11.44 -12.93 18.12
C THR A 12 10.83 -14.24 18.60
N VAL A 13 11.45 -15.36 18.23
CA VAL A 13 11.05 -16.71 18.65
C VAL A 13 12.20 -17.37 19.38
N ASP A 14 12.03 -17.66 20.66
CA ASP A 14 13.01 -18.35 21.48
C ASP A 14 12.70 -19.84 21.63
N VAL A 15 13.73 -20.67 21.50
CA VAL A 15 13.66 -22.10 21.82
C VAL A 15 14.26 -22.31 23.20
N LYS A 16 13.44 -22.87 24.11
CA LYS A 16 13.83 -23.11 25.51
C LYS A 16 15.13 -23.92 25.58
N GLY A 17 16.15 -23.36 26.22
CA GLY A 17 17.46 -23.98 26.39
C GLY A 17 18.44 -23.78 25.23
N PHE A 18 18.01 -23.16 24.12
CA PHE A 18 18.83 -22.90 22.94
C PHE A 18 18.91 -21.41 22.57
N GLY A 19 18.01 -20.57 23.09
CA GLY A 19 18.00 -19.12 22.86
C GLY A 19 17.15 -18.73 21.65
N GLU A 20 17.43 -17.55 21.08
CA GLU A 20 16.72 -17.01 19.91
C GLU A 20 16.93 -17.91 18.69
N SER A 21 15.83 -18.32 18.06
CA SER A 21 15.81 -19.12 16.84
C SER A 21 15.55 -18.29 15.60
N ASP A 22 14.72 -17.25 15.70
CA ASP A 22 14.38 -16.39 14.57
C ASP A 22 13.91 -15.01 15.04
N THR A 23 14.09 -14.02 14.18
CA THR A 23 13.66 -12.64 14.39
C THR A 23 13.10 -12.07 13.10
N TRP A 24 11.89 -11.51 13.18
CA TRP A 24 11.23 -10.83 12.09
C TRP A 24 10.94 -9.37 12.44
N ASN A 25 11.30 -8.45 11.55
CA ASN A 25 11.07 -7.02 11.70
C ASN A 25 10.14 -6.49 10.60
N HIS A 26 9.26 -5.56 10.95
CA HIS A 26 8.37 -4.95 9.97
C HIS A 26 7.92 -3.54 10.36
N LEU A 27 7.84 -2.67 9.36
CA LEU A 27 7.25 -1.35 9.51
C LEU A 27 5.74 -1.43 9.23
N PHE A 28 4.93 -0.90 10.12
CA PHE A 28 3.48 -0.89 9.98
C PHE A 28 2.86 0.41 10.51
N GLY A 29 1.60 0.69 10.14
CA GLY A 29 0.88 1.88 10.60
C GLY A 29 -0.49 1.54 11.17
N PHE A 30 -0.85 2.18 12.29
CA PHE A 30 -2.20 2.09 12.84
C PHE A 30 -3.16 2.99 12.06
N ARG A 31 -4.10 2.36 11.35
CA ARG A 31 -5.15 3.06 10.59
C ARG A 31 -6.40 2.19 10.51
N LYS A 32 -7.57 2.83 10.53
CA LYS A 32 -8.85 2.20 10.19
C LYS A 32 -9.24 2.66 8.79
N ILE A 33 -9.30 1.73 7.83
CA ILE A 33 -9.75 2.01 6.46
C ILE A 33 -11.11 1.35 6.27
N GLU A 34 -12.07 2.11 5.76
CA GLU A 34 -13.42 1.63 5.53
C GLU A 34 -13.87 2.04 4.12
N SER A 35 -14.63 1.18 3.44
CA SER A 35 -15.34 1.55 2.21
C SER A 35 -16.74 0.95 2.17
N HIS A 36 -17.67 1.65 1.53
CA HIS A 36 -19.03 1.15 1.28
C HIS A 36 -19.56 1.73 -0.04
N ILE A 37 -20.57 1.08 -0.61
CA ILE A 37 -21.35 1.67 -1.71
C ILE A 37 -22.42 2.56 -1.07
N ASP A 38 -22.46 3.82 -1.49
CA ASP A 38 -23.48 4.76 -1.07
C ASP A 38 -24.79 4.48 -1.80
N ASN A 39 -25.88 4.29 -1.06
CA ASN A 39 -27.17 3.90 -1.64
C ASN A 39 -27.83 5.03 -2.45
N ALA A 40 -27.51 6.29 -2.17
CA ALA A 40 -28.10 7.44 -2.86
C ALA A 40 -27.43 7.71 -4.21
N THR A 41 -26.10 7.61 -4.27
CA THR A 41 -25.31 7.92 -5.47
C THR A 41 -24.86 6.68 -6.25
N GLY A 42 -24.89 5.49 -5.64
CA GLY A 42 -24.27 4.28 -6.17
C GLY A 42 -22.73 4.30 -6.18
N GLY A 43 -22.12 5.41 -5.74
CA GLY A 43 -20.68 5.57 -5.70
C GLY A 43 -20.03 4.81 -4.54
N ARG A 44 -18.76 4.41 -4.69
CA ARG A 44 -17.98 3.85 -3.58
C ARG A 44 -17.37 4.98 -2.76
N MET A 45 -17.71 5.02 -1.48
CA MET A 45 -17.18 5.96 -0.51
C MET A 45 -16.04 5.33 0.29
N PHE A 46 -15.00 6.11 0.58
CA PHE A 46 -13.85 5.71 1.38
C PHE A 46 -13.71 6.58 2.62
N LYS A 47 -13.33 5.96 3.75
CA LYS A 47 -12.99 6.65 5.00
C LYS A 47 -11.65 6.15 5.53
N VAL A 48 -10.88 7.07 6.10
CA VAL A 48 -9.65 6.79 6.84
C VAL A 48 -9.81 7.38 8.23
N ASN A 49 -9.70 6.54 9.27
CA ASN A 49 -9.90 6.92 10.66
C ASN A 49 -11.23 7.67 10.87
N GLY A 50 -12.30 7.15 10.26
CA GLY A 50 -13.65 7.74 10.32
C GLY A 50 -13.89 8.96 9.43
N GLN A 51 -12.84 9.57 8.87
CA GLN A 51 -12.96 10.76 8.01
C GLN A 51 -13.17 10.37 6.55
N PRO A 52 -14.23 10.85 5.87
CA PRO A 52 -14.39 10.66 4.43
C PRO A 52 -13.20 11.24 3.65
N VAL A 53 -12.75 10.51 2.63
CA VAL A 53 -11.65 10.95 1.77
C VAL A 53 -12.13 10.97 0.32
N PHE A 54 -12.00 12.13 -0.33
CA PHE A 54 -12.17 12.23 -1.77
C PHE A 54 -10.94 11.63 -2.47
N ILE A 55 -11.16 10.63 -3.32
CA ILE A 55 -10.07 9.92 -3.99
C ILE A 55 -9.55 10.74 -5.18
N ARG A 56 -8.24 10.98 -5.19
CA ARG A 56 -7.47 11.56 -6.29
C ARG A 56 -6.40 10.54 -6.62
N GLY A 57 -6.45 9.95 -7.80
CA GLY A 57 -5.62 8.80 -8.06
C GLY A 57 -5.51 8.43 -9.53
N GLY A 58 -4.87 7.30 -9.76
CA GLY A 58 -4.71 6.70 -11.07
C GLY A 58 -4.67 5.17 -10.98
N ASN A 59 -4.70 4.53 -12.15
CA ASN A 59 -4.47 3.10 -12.25
C ASN A 59 -2.97 2.84 -12.33
N TRP A 60 -2.48 2.01 -11.43
CA TRP A 60 -1.14 1.46 -11.49
C TRP A 60 -1.15 0.20 -12.35
N ILE A 61 -0.26 0.18 -13.34
CA ILE A 61 0.03 -0.96 -14.19
C ILE A 61 1.52 -1.28 -14.07
N LEU A 62 1.89 -2.46 -14.57
CA LEU A 62 3.27 -2.88 -14.77
C LEU A 62 4.14 -1.77 -15.38
N SER A 63 5.11 -1.25 -14.62
CA SER A 63 5.99 -0.20 -15.15
C SER A 63 7.05 -0.75 -16.11
N ASP A 64 7.33 -2.06 -16.10
CA ASP A 64 8.27 -2.72 -17.01
C ASP A 64 7.74 -4.08 -17.48
N GLY A 65 7.66 -4.29 -18.80
CA GLY A 65 7.14 -5.54 -19.38
C GLY A 65 8.03 -6.76 -19.16
N LEU A 66 9.31 -6.58 -18.81
CA LEU A 66 10.23 -7.68 -18.46
C LEU A 66 10.39 -7.82 -16.94
N LEU A 67 9.56 -7.15 -16.14
CA LEU A 67 9.57 -7.19 -14.68
C LEU A 67 10.91 -6.78 -14.05
N ARG A 68 11.68 -5.91 -14.72
CA ARG A 68 12.94 -5.35 -14.21
C ARG A 68 12.66 -4.21 -13.24
N LEU A 69 12.03 -4.58 -12.13
CA LEU A 69 11.57 -3.67 -11.10
C LEU A 69 12.64 -3.57 -10.00
N SER A 70 13.03 -2.34 -9.66
CA SER A 70 14.02 -2.05 -8.62
C SER A 70 13.42 -1.12 -7.57
N GLU A 71 13.96 -1.13 -6.36
CA GLU A 71 13.55 -0.22 -5.29
C GLU A 71 13.64 1.25 -5.72
N LYS A 72 14.73 1.64 -6.41
CA LYS A 72 14.92 3.00 -6.95
C LYS A 72 13.80 3.38 -7.93
N ARG A 73 13.38 2.44 -8.76
CA ARG A 73 12.28 2.65 -9.71
C ARG A 73 10.96 2.87 -8.97
N TYR A 74 10.59 1.97 -8.05
CA TYR A 74 9.38 2.13 -7.24
C TYR A 74 9.38 3.45 -6.47
N LYS A 75 10.50 3.81 -5.83
CA LYS A 75 10.64 5.09 -5.13
C LYS A 75 10.38 6.27 -6.05
N THR A 76 10.93 6.24 -7.27
CA THR A 76 10.77 7.32 -8.25
C THR A 76 9.33 7.41 -8.73
N ASP A 77 8.77 6.29 -9.17
CA ASP A 77 7.42 6.21 -9.72
C ASP A 77 6.39 6.61 -8.65
N ILE A 78 6.46 6.05 -7.44
CA ILE A 78 5.56 6.39 -6.33
C ILE A 78 5.69 7.86 -5.92
N LYS A 79 6.91 8.38 -5.84
CA LYS A 79 7.12 9.79 -5.51
C LYS A 79 6.45 10.70 -6.53
N PHE A 80 6.52 10.40 -7.83
CA PHE A 80 5.82 11.19 -8.84
C PHE A 80 4.31 11.22 -8.61
N HIS A 81 3.70 10.09 -8.27
CA HIS A 81 2.26 10.06 -7.95
C HIS A 81 1.92 10.90 -6.71
N ALA A 82 2.76 10.85 -5.67
CA ALA A 82 2.60 11.69 -4.49
C ALA A 82 2.76 13.18 -4.80
N ASP A 83 3.75 13.56 -5.63
CA ASP A 83 4.00 14.93 -6.08
C ASP A 83 2.82 15.47 -6.92
N LEU A 84 2.10 14.60 -7.64
CA LEU A 84 0.85 14.91 -8.34
C LEU A 84 -0.37 15.07 -7.39
N ASN A 85 -0.16 15.05 -6.09
CA ASN A 85 -1.19 15.12 -5.04
C ASN A 85 -2.17 13.94 -5.05
N PHE A 86 -1.77 12.78 -5.57
CA PHE A 86 -2.59 11.58 -5.44
C PHE A 86 -2.67 11.13 -3.98
N ASN A 87 -3.75 10.43 -3.65
CA ASN A 87 -3.94 9.78 -2.36
C ASN A 87 -4.31 8.30 -2.48
N MET A 88 -4.52 7.79 -3.70
CA MET A 88 -4.76 6.38 -3.94
C MET A 88 -4.20 5.94 -5.29
N LEU A 89 -3.66 4.73 -5.34
CA LEU A 89 -3.36 3.99 -6.56
C LEU A 89 -4.23 2.74 -6.62
N ARG A 90 -4.86 2.50 -7.77
CA ARG A 90 -5.55 1.24 -8.06
C ARG A 90 -4.60 0.31 -8.79
N CYS A 91 -4.13 -0.75 -8.11
CA CYS A 91 -3.34 -1.79 -8.76
C CYS A 91 -4.27 -2.65 -9.63
N TRP A 92 -4.17 -2.48 -10.94
CA TRP A 92 -5.01 -3.17 -11.90
C TRP A 92 -4.77 -4.69 -11.89
N GLY A 93 -5.86 -5.46 -11.81
CA GLY A 93 -5.84 -6.92 -11.63
C GLY A 93 -5.36 -7.77 -12.81
N GLY A 94 -4.94 -7.20 -13.94
CA GLY A 94 -4.24 -7.97 -14.98
C GLY A 94 -2.72 -7.81 -14.94
N GLY A 95 -2.19 -7.02 -13.99
CA GLY A 95 -0.77 -6.93 -13.70
C GLY A 95 -0.34 -7.97 -12.65
N LEU A 96 0.82 -7.72 -12.01
CA LEU A 96 1.20 -8.46 -10.81
C LEU A 96 0.55 -7.87 -9.56
N ALA A 97 0.38 -8.69 -8.52
CA ALA A 97 0.44 -8.16 -7.16
C ALA A 97 1.87 -7.64 -6.95
N GLU A 98 2.01 -6.36 -6.64
CA GLU A 98 3.31 -5.69 -6.66
C GLU A 98 4.28 -6.23 -5.59
N ARG A 99 5.56 -5.87 -5.72
CA ARG A 99 6.59 -6.30 -4.77
C ARG A 99 6.53 -5.51 -3.46
N PRO A 100 7.07 -6.02 -2.32
CA PRO A 100 7.06 -5.32 -1.04
C PRO A 100 7.59 -3.88 -1.10
N GLU A 101 8.57 -3.60 -1.96
CA GLU A 101 9.15 -2.27 -2.15
C GLU A 101 8.12 -1.26 -2.65
N PHE A 102 7.18 -1.66 -3.50
CA PHE A 102 6.08 -0.81 -3.95
C PHE A 102 5.20 -0.36 -2.78
N TYR A 103 4.73 -1.32 -1.97
CA TYR A 103 3.87 -1.03 -0.82
C TYR A 103 4.61 -0.22 0.24
N HIS A 104 5.88 -0.53 0.47
CA HIS A 104 6.73 0.23 1.38
C HIS A 104 6.84 1.70 0.96
N GLN A 105 7.06 1.98 -0.32
CA GLN A 105 7.07 3.37 -0.80
C GLN A 105 5.67 4.00 -0.68
N CYS A 106 4.59 3.28 -0.97
CA CYS A 106 3.23 3.80 -0.76
C CYS A 106 2.96 4.17 0.71
N ASP A 107 3.45 3.36 1.66
CA ASP A 107 3.34 3.65 3.09
C ASP A 107 4.11 4.92 3.48
N LEU A 108 5.33 5.10 2.98
CA LEU A 108 6.15 6.28 3.25
C LEU A 108 5.53 7.57 2.67
N TYR A 109 4.99 7.51 1.45
CA TYR A 109 4.40 8.68 0.78
C TYR A 109 2.91 8.88 1.09
N GLY A 110 2.27 7.96 1.82
CA GLY A 110 0.88 8.08 2.24
C GLY A 110 -0.14 7.87 1.11
N LEU A 111 0.18 6.99 0.16
CA LEU A 111 -0.72 6.58 -0.90
C LEU A 111 -1.50 5.34 -0.47
N LEU A 112 -2.84 5.41 -0.51
CA LEU A 112 -3.69 4.24 -0.35
C LEU A 112 -3.51 3.32 -1.57
N VAL A 113 -3.59 2.02 -1.36
CA VAL A 113 -3.56 1.04 -2.45
C VAL A 113 -4.90 0.32 -2.50
N TRP A 114 -5.59 0.44 -3.63
CA TRP A 114 -6.68 -0.46 -3.98
C TRP A 114 -6.08 -1.61 -4.76
N GLN A 115 -5.86 -2.74 -4.06
CA GLN A 115 -5.37 -3.96 -4.66
C GLN A 115 -6.53 -4.81 -5.19
N GLU A 116 -6.47 -5.16 -6.47
CA GLU A 116 -7.33 -6.18 -7.05
C GLU A 116 -6.67 -7.56 -6.95
N PHE A 117 -7.48 -8.61 -6.84
CA PHE A 117 -6.99 -9.96 -7.08
C PHE A 117 -6.72 -10.14 -8.57
N TRP A 118 -5.75 -10.98 -8.89
CA TRP A 118 -5.43 -11.31 -10.26
C TRP A 118 -6.55 -12.18 -10.86
N ILE A 119 -7.40 -11.57 -11.69
CA ILE A 119 -8.62 -12.22 -12.24
C ILE A 119 -8.77 -11.97 -13.74
N THR A 120 -8.05 -10.99 -14.31
CA THR A 120 -8.24 -10.56 -15.72
C THR A 120 -7.00 -10.83 -16.59
N GLY A 121 -6.36 -11.98 -16.40
CA GLY A 121 -5.26 -12.47 -17.24
C GLY A 121 -5.69 -13.66 -18.09
#